data_AF-A0A835ZCX2-F1
#
_entry.id   AF-A0A835ZCX2-F1
#
_cell.length_a   1.000
_cell.length_b   1.000
_cell.length_c   1.000
_cell.angle_alpha   90.00
_cell.angle_beta   90.00
_cell.angle_gamma   90.00
#
_symmetry.space_group_name_H-M   'P 1'
#
loop_
_entity.id
_entity.type
_entity.pdbx_description
1 polymer ?
#
loop_
_entity_poly.entity_id
_entity_poly.type
_entity_poly.pdbx_seq_one_letter_code
_entity_poly.pdbx_strand_id
1 'polypeptide(L)'
;MITQNLIRNVEYEFATGIMPDFVISPTACALFLSMRYHQLKPTYIAQRIEELRTSFRLRLLLVLVDQDDNVNLLLELNKMAVARNFTLLLAWSWPEAARYLETFKAFENKPPTSIQEKVNSDYLAKAQDALCTVHAVNRTDVVTLLSTFGSLQGLCEASMEEMALCPGLGDKKVVALHDALHQPFFSARGSASAGGDGGATAAAAAEAAADAEGDAALSEAPADDADETAAEVVDLDVDEELEED
;
A
#
# COMPACT_ATOMS: atom_id res chain seq x y z
N MET A 1 -34.21 1.56 11.08
CA MET A 1 -34.05 0.41 10.16
C MET A 1 -33.90 0.96 8.76
N ILE A 2 -32.75 0.75 8.12
CA ILE A 2 -32.59 0.97 6.67
C ILE A 2 -33.79 0.28 6.00
N THR A 3 -34.66 1.05 5.35
CA THR A 3 -35.94 0.54 4.82
C THR A 3 -35.68 -0.65 3.89
N GLN A 4 -36.44 -1.73 4.10
CA GLN A 4 -36.35 -3.07 3.49
C GLN A 4 -36.27 -3.13 1.94
N ASN A 5 -36.30 -1.99 1.24
CA ASN A 5 -36.30 -1.85 -0.22
C ASN A 5 -35.03 -1.23 -0.82
N LEU A 6 -34.02 -0.95 0.01
CA LEU A 6 -32.79 -0.28 -0.44
C LEU A 6 -31.66 -1.24 -0.83
N ILE A 7 -31.60 -2.43 -0.23
CA ILE A 7 -30.68 -3.49 -0.62
C ILE A 7 -31.38 -4.35 -1.66
N ARG A 8 -30.79 -4.45 -2.86
CA ARG A 8 -31.36 -5.12 -4.03
C ARG A 8 -30.39 -6.07 -4.70
N ASN A 9 -29.10 -5.78 -4.63
CA ASN A 9 -28.09 -6.54 -5.36
C ASN A 9 -27.64 -7.81 -4.62
N VAL A 10 -28.04 -7.97 -3.35
CA VAL A 10 -27.57 -9.01 -2.45
C VAL A 10 -28.76 -9.54 -1.65
N GLU A 11 -28.83 -10.86 -1.48
CA GLU A 11 -29.80 -11.53 -0.62
C GLU A 11 -29.52 -11.25 0.86
N TYR A 12 -30.56 -11.00 1.64
CA TYR A 12 -30.43 -10.74 3.07
C TYR A 12 -31.43 -11.58 3.87
N GLU A 13 -31.02 -12.00 5.06
CA GLU A 13 -31.85 -12.73 6.01
C GLU A 13 -31.87 -11.99 7.36
N PHE A 14 -33.01 -11.99 8.03
CA PHE A 14 -33.14 -11.43 9.37
C PHE A 14 -32.87 -12.50 10.42
N ALA A 15 -31.72 -12.42 11.07
CA ALA A 15 -31.41 -13.22 12.24
C ALA A 15 -31.75 -12.46 13.54
N THR A 16 -32.38 -13.14 14.49
CA THR A 16 -32.60 -12.61 15.84
C THR A 16 -31.43 -12.99 16.75
N GLY A 17 -30.97 -12.06 17.59
CA GLY A 17 -29.86 -12.31 18.53
C GLY A 17 -28.45 -12.08 17.96
N ILE A 18 -28.31 -11.44 16.79
CA ILE A 18 -27.01 -11.00 16.30
C ILE A 18 -26.44 -9.88 17.17
N MET A 19 -25.15 -9.98 17.50
CA MET A 19 -24.45 -8.95 18.26
C MET A 19 -24.21 -7.69 17.40
N PRO A 20 -23.57 -7.74 16.22
CA PRO A 20 -23.52 -6.58 15.33
C PRO A 20 -24.88 -6.35 14.65
N ASP A 21 -25.11 -5.14 14.12
CA ASP A 21 -26.35 -4.82 13.40
C ASP A 21 -26.40 -5.52 12.02
N PHE A 22 -25.24 -5.68 11.37
CA PHE A 22 -25.10 -6.39 10.11
C PHE A 22 -23.91 -7.36 10.16
N VAL A 23 -24.14 -8.60 9.72
CA VAL A 23 -23.08 -9.56 9.42
C VAL A 23 -22.99 -9.67 7.91
N ILE A 24 -21.85 -9.28 7.34
CA ILE A 24 -21.63 -9.27 5.89
C ILE A 24 -20.98 -10.60 5.48
N SER A 25 -19.94 -10.96 6.23
CA SER A 25 -19.13 -12.17 6.05
C SER A 25 -18.91 -12.81 7.42
N PRO A 26 -18.59 -14.11 7.50
CA PRO A 26 -18.11 -14.71 8.74
C PRO A 26 -16.95 -13.93 9.38
N THR A 27 -16.16 -13.19 8.57
CA THR A 27 -15.01 -12.41 9.05
C THR A 27 -15.26 -10.90 9.09
N ALA A 28 -16.42 -10.42 8.60
CA ALA A 28 -16.73 -8.99 8.47
C ALA A 28 -18.12 -8.62 9.00
N CYS A 29 -18.17 -7.58 9.82
CA CYS A 29 -19.41 -7.07 10.39
C CYS A 29 -19.50 -5.54 10.25
N ALA A 30 -20.72 -5.02 10.37
CA ALA A 30 -20.98 -3.59 10.45
C ALA A 30 -21.93 -3.24 11.59
N LEU A 31 -21.59 -2.16 12.31
CA LEU A 31 -22.48 -1.46 13.23
C LEU A 31 -23.07 -0.26 12.51
N PHE A 32 -24.34 0.05 12.75
CA PHE A 32 -25.02 1.18 12.15
C PHE A 32 -25.37 2.23 13.20
N LEU A 33 -25.09 3.49 12.89
CA LEU A 33 -25.37 4.63 13.75
C LEU A 33 -25.85 5.81 12.93
N SER A 34 -26.90 6.50 13.36
CA SER A 34 -27.25 7.83 12.83
C SER A 34 -26.68 8.90 13.75
N MET A 35 -26.27 10.04 13.17
CA MET A 35 -25.71 11.13 13.96
C MET A 35 -26.71 11.74 14.95
N ARG A 36 -27.98 11.90 14.55
CA ARG A 36 -29.07 12.27 15.49
C ARG A 36 -29.15 11.34 16.69
N TYR A 37 -29.00 10.03 16.46
CA TYR A 37 -29.06 9.06 17.53
C TYR A 37 -27.83 9.14 18.46
N HIS A 38 -26.65 9.37 17.89
CA HIS A 38 -25.43 9.56 18.67
C HIS A 38 -25.51 10.77 19.60
N GLN A 39 -26.07 11.88 19.12
CA GLN A 39 -26.32 13.07 19.96
C GLN A 39 -27.23 12.76 21.16
N LEU A 40 -28.26 11.94 20.95
CA LEU A 40 -29.19 11.57 22.02
C LEU A 40 -28.56 10.61 23.04
N LYS A 41 -27.72 9.67 22.57
CA LYS A 41 -27.08 8.64 23.40
C LYS A 41 -25.63 8.40 22.98
N PRO A 42 -24.67 9.23 23.47
CA PRO A 42 -23.27 9.11 23.08
C PRO A 42 -22.63 7.80 23.59
N THR A 43 -23.04 7.31 24.76
CA THR A 43 -22.51 6.09 25.38
C THR A 43 -22.94 4.79 24.67
N TYR A 44 -24.00 4.84 23.87
CA TYR A 44 -24.55 3.65 23.20
C TYR A 44 -23.51 2.97 22.32
N ILE A 45 -22.86 3.73 21.44
CA ILE A 45 -21.92 3.12 20.48
C ILE A 45 -20.65 2.61 21.16
N ALA A 46 -20.21 3.29 22.23
CA ALA A 46 -19.07 2.83 23.03
C ALA A 46 -19.33 1.44 23.63
N GLN A 47 -20.52 1.23 24.21
CA GLN A 47 -20.93 -0.06 24.77
C GLN A 47 -21.03 -1.14 23.69
N ARG A 48 -21.65 -0.83 22.55
CA ARG A 48 -21.79 -1.77 21.43
C ARG A 48 -20.45 -2.18 20.82
N ILE A 49 -19.48 -1.25 20.75
CA ILE A 49 -18.11 -1.55 20.30
C ILE A 49 -17.40 -2.47 21.31
N GLU A 50 -17.58 -2.21 22.61
CA GLU A 50 -16.98 -3.03 23.67
C GLU A 50 -17.57 -4.45 23.72
N GLU A 51 -18.88 -4.56 23.49
CA GLU A 51 -19.59 -5.82 23.31
C GLU A 51 -18.99 -6.65 22.17
N LEU A 52 -18.78 -6.05 20.99
CA LEU A 52 -18.31 -6.75 19.79
C LEU A 52 -16.87 -7.30 19.91
N ARG A 53 -16.06 -6.74 20.81
CA ARG A 53 -14.66 -7.09 21.06
C ARG A 53 -13.87 -7.31 19.76
N THR A 54 -13.22 -8.47 19.60
CA THR A 54 -12.36 -8.84 18.47
C THR A 54 -12.95 -9.98 17.63
N SER A 55 -14.27 -10.18 17.68
CA SER A 55 -14.93 -11.32 17.04
C SER A 55 -14.82 -11.34 15.52
N PHE A 56 -14.53 -10.20 14.90
CA PHE A 56 -14.41 -10.05 13.44
C PHE A 56 -13.10 -9.38 13.05
N ARG A 57 -12.55 -9.77 11.89
CA ARG A 57 -11.34 -9.20 11.31
C ARG A 57 -11.60 -7.81 10.76
N LEU A 58 -12.64 -7.69 9.93
CA LEU A 58 -13.09 -6.41 9.39
C LEU A 58 -14.29 -5.92 10.20
N ARG A 59 -14.12 -4.78 10.86
CA ARG A 59 -15.17 -4.16 11.68
C ARG A 59 -15.50 -2.80 11.13
N LEU A 60 -16.72 -2.65 10.64
CA LEU A 60 -17.18 -1.42 10.03
C LEU A 60 -18.08 -0.65 11.00
N LEU A 61 -17.89 0.66 11.08
CA LEU A 61 -18.81 1.58 11.75
C LEU A 61 -19.45 2.44 10.67
N LEU A 62 -20.68 2.08 10.27
CA LEU A 62 -21.44 2.78 9.25
C LEU A 62 -22.27 3.89 9.90
N VAL A 63 -21.89 5.14 9.63
CA VAL A 63 -22.52 6.33 10.20
C VAL A 63 -23.32 7.07 9.14
N LEU A 64 -24.61 7.26 9.39
CA LEU A 64 -25.48 8.11 8.59
C LEU A 64 -25.40 9.56 9.07
N VAL A 65 -24.88 10.44 8.21
CA VAL A 65 -24.79 11.88 8.42
C VAL A 65 -26.13 12.52 8.07
N ASP A 66 -26.95 12.78 9.09
CA ASP A 66 -28.31 13.31 8.97
C ASP A 66 -28.49 14.70 9.61
N GLN A 67 -27.38 15.36 9.94
CA GLN A 67 -27.31 16.68 10.59
C GLN A 67 -26.17 17.51 10.01
N ASP A 68 -26.35 18.83 10.00
CA ASP A 68 -25.36 19.78 9.49
C ASP A 68 -24.22 20.02 10.49
N ASP A 69 -24.52 20.05 11.80
CA ASP A 69 -23.49 20.13 12.85
C ASP A 69 -22.91 18.74 13.17
N ASN A 70 -22.04 18.29 12.27
CA ASN A 70 -21.45 16.94 12.31
C ASN A 70 -19.95 16.92 12.64
N VAL A 71 -19.26 18.05 12.59
CA VAL A 71 -17.79 18.09 12.68
C VAL A 71 -17.26 17.55 14.01
N ASN A 72 -17.83 18.01 15.13
CA ASN A 72 -17.39 17.59 16.46
C ASN A 72 -17.70 16.12 16.75
N LEU A 73 -18.89 15.67 16.33
CA LEU A 73 -19.36 14.30 16.52
C LEU A 73 -18.56 13.32 15.68
N LEU A 74 -18.24 13.68 14.42
CA LEU A 74 -17.38 12.88 13.57
C LEU A 74 -15.96 12.78 14.12
N LEU A 75 -15.44 13.87 14.71
CA LEU A 75 -14.14 13.84 15.36
C LEU A 75 -14.11 12.87 16.54
N GLU A 76 -15.15 12.87 17.39
CA GLU A 76 -15.29 11.93 18.49
C GLU A 76 -15.41 10.48 18.01
N LEU A 77 -16.31 10.23 17.06
CA LEU A 77 -16.51 8.90 16.48
C LEU A 77 -15.25 8.37 15.78
N ASN A 78 -14.51 9.23 15.07
CA ASN A 78 -13.26 8.85 14.43
C ASN A 78 -12.18 8.47 15.45
N LYS A 79 -12.05 9.25 16.53
CA LYS A 79 -11.13 8.91 17.64
C LYS A 79 -11.48 7.55 18.26
N MET A 80 -12.77 7.29 18.49
CA MET A 80 -13.24 6.01 19.01
C MET A 80 -12.98 4.85 18.04
N ALA A 81 -13.26 5.05 16.75
CA ALA A 81 -13.07 4.05 15.71
C ALA A 81 -11.60 3.65 15.58
N VAL A 82 -10.69 4.63 15.53
CA VAL A 82 -9.24 4.40 15.48
C VAL A 82 -8.75 3.67 16.73
N ALA A 83 -9.18 4.10 17.93
CA ALA A 83 -8.74 3.48 19.18
C ALA A 83 -9.14 2.00 19.31
N ARG A 84 -10.24 1.57 18.67
CA ARG A 84 -10.76 0.19 18.74
C ARG A 84 -10.58 -0.58 17.43
N ASN A 85 -9.79 -0.06 16.48
CA ASN A 85 -9.55 -0.67 15.16
C ASN A 85 -10.86 -0.99 14.41
N PHE A 86 -11.74 0.01 14.31
CA PHE A 86 -12.91 0.02 13.44
C PHE A 86 -12.65 0.94 12.25
N THR A 87 -13.17 0.57 11.09
CA THR A 87 -13.18 1.42 9.90
C THR A 87 -14.46 2.24 9.89
N LEU A 88 -14.33 3.57 10.04
CA LEU A 88 -15.44 4.50 9.97
C LEU A 88 -15.85 4.70 8.50
N LEU A 89 -17.13 4.51 8.21
CA LEU A 89 -17.73 4.77 6.90
C LEU A 89 -18.87 5.76 7.06
N LEU A 90 -18.82 6.84 6.28
CA LEU A 90 -19.84 7.88 6.30
C LEU A 90 -20.77 7.71 5.11
N ALA A 91 -22.07 7.80 5.35
CA ALA A 91 -23.10 7.84 4.33
C ALA A 91 -23.96 9.09 4.52
N TRP A 92 -24.25 9.79 3.42
CA TRP A 92 -25.09 10.99 3.41
C TRP A 92 -26.55 10.67 3.09
N SER A 93 -26.82 9.42 2.70
CA SER A 93 -28.17 8.96 2.40
C SER A 93 -28.34 7.47 2.70
N TRP A 94 -29.59 7.07 2.96
CA TRP A 94 -29.93 5.66 3.18
C TRP A 94 -29.60 4.74 1.99
N PRO A 95 -29.84 5.12 0.72
CA PRO A 95 -29.44 4.30 -0.43
C PRO A 95 -27.94 4.14 -0.54
N GLU A 96 -27.17 5.17 -0.20
CA GLU A 96 -25.71 5.10 -0.20
C GLU A 96 -25.19 4.13 0.86
N ALA A 97 -25.76 4.18 2.07
CA ALA A 97 -25.44 3.23 3.14
C ALA A 97 -25.70 1.78 2.72
N ALA A 98 -26.84 1.52 2.06
CA ALA A 98 -27.17 0.20 1.53
C ALA A 98 -26.16 -0.27 0.45
N ARG A 99 -25.84 0.60 -0.51
CA ARG A 99 -24.85 0.33 -1.57
C ARG A 99 -23.47 -0.01 -1.01
N TYR A 100 -23.06 0.63 0.10
CA TYR A 100 -21.81 0.27 0.76
C TYR A 100 -21.83 -1.16 1.27
N LEU A 101 -22.89 -1.56 1.99
CA LEU A 101 -23.03 -2.94 2.48
C LEU A 101 -23.02 -3.96 1.33
N GLU A 102 -23.74 -3.67 0.24
CA GLU A 102 -23.74 -4.51 -0.97
C GLU A 102 -22.35 -4.65 -1.58
N THR A 103 -21.60 -3.54 -1.64
CA THR A 103 -20.23 -3.52 -2.16
C THR A 103 -19.33 -4.37 -1.27
N PHE A 104 -19.38 -4.22 0.05
CA PHE A 104 -18.58 -5.07 0.94
C PHE A 104 -18.89 -6.56 0.77
N LYS A 105 -20.15 -6.92 0.53
CA LYS A 105 -20.52 -8.31 0.24
C LYS A 105 -20.00 -8.79 -1.11
N ALA A 106 -20.19 -7.99 -2.17
CA ALA A 106 -19.76 -8.34 -3.53
C ALA A 106 -18.24 -8.51 -3.65
N PHE A 107 -17.48 -7.79 -2.83
CA PHE A 107 -16.01 -7.81 -2.84
C PHE A 107 -15.39 -8.79 -1.82
N GLU A 108 -16.18 -9.62 -1.13
CA GLU A 108 -15.67 -10.58 -0.15
C GLU A 108 -14.63 -11.56 -0.74
N ASN A 109 -14.90 -12.07 -1.94
CA ASN A 109 -14.05 -13.07 -2.61
C ASN A 109 -13.12 -12.45 -3.66
N LYS A 110 -13.11 -11.12 -3.81
CA LYS A 110 -12.38 -10.47 -4.91
C LYS A 110 -10.92 -10.22 -4.49
N PRO A 111 -9.92 -10.71 -5.26
CA PRO A 111 -8.52 -10.54 -4.92
C PRO A 111 -8.10 -9.05 -5.03
N PRO A 112 -7.03 -8.64 -4.32
CA PRO A 112 -6.54 -7.25 -4.31
C PRO A 112 -5.96 -6.78 -5.66
N THR A 113 -5.93 -7.64 -6.68
CA THR A 113 -5.44 -7.33 -8.03
C THR A 113 -6.19 -6.19 -8.71
N SER A 114 -7.42 -5.88 -8.29
CA SER A 114 -8.16 -4.72 -8.81
C SER A 114 -7.62 -3.37 -8.32
N ILE A 115 -6.91 -3.35 -7.18
CA ILE A 115 -6.34 -2.13 -6.58
C ILE A 115 -4.86 -1.98 -6.92
N GLN A 116 -4.18 -3.08 -7.22
CA GLN A 116 -2.77 -3.08 -7.57
C GLN A 116 -2.50 -2.28 -8.86
N GLU A 117 -1.43 -1.49 -8.84
CA GLU A 117 -0.94 -0.80 -10.04
C GLU A 117 -0.61 -1.83 -11.11
N LYS A 118 -1.23 -1.68 -12.27
CA LYS A 118 -0.91 -2.48 -13.45
C LYS A 118 0.37 -1.92 -14.05
N VAL A 119 1.51 -2.35 -13.52
CA VAL A 119 2.80 -2.10 -14.16
C VAL A 119 2.81 -2.80 -15.51
N ASN A 120 2.92 -2.01 -16.58
CA ASN A 120 3.12 -2.56 -17.91
C ASN A 120 4.46 -3.32 -17.92
N SER A 121 4.43 -4.59 -18.30
CA SER A 121 5.62 -5.44 -18.33
C SER A 121 6.62 -5.05 -19.41
N ASP A 122 6.17 -4.27 -20.39
CA ASP A 122 6.93 -3.87 -21.57
C ASP A 122 8.18 -3.06 -21.18
N TYR A 123 9.31 -3.44 -21.75
CA TYR A 123 10.60 -2.79 -21.51
C TYR A 123 10.55 -1.30 -21.81
N LEU A 124 9.94 -0.92 -22.94
CA LEU A 124 9.80 0.48 -23.32
C LEU A 124 8.94 1.27 -22.34
N ALA A 125 7.87 0.68 -21.81
CA ALA A 125 7.01 1.34 -20.82
C ALA A 125 7.75 1.59 -19.51
N LYS A 126 8.54 0.61 -19.04
CA LYS A 126 9.38 0.75 -17.84
C LYS A 126 10.47 1.80 -18.02
N ALA A 127 11.11 1.83 -19.19
CA ALA A 127 12.16 2.81 -19.49
C ALA A 127 11.58 4.23 -19.64
N GLN A 128 10.38 4.37 -20.23
CA GLN A 128 9.66 5.64 -20.27
C GLN A 128 9.28 6.13 -18.87
N ASP A 129 8.76 5.24 -18.03
CA ASP A 129 8.40 5.61 -16.65
C ASP A 129 9.62 6.07 -15.85
N ALA A 130 10.74 5.33 -15.95
CA ALA A 130 11.99 5.70 -15.28
C ALA A 130 12.59 7.02 -15.80
N LEU A 131 12.72 7.19 -17.12
CA LEU A 131 13.41 8.35 -17.71
C LEU A 131 12.53 9.62 -17.77
N CYS A 132 11.20 9.48 -17.83
CA CYS A 132 10.28 10.63 -17.76
C CYS A 132 10.12 11.19 -16.35
N THR A 133 10.73 10.59 -15.31
CA THR A 133 10.83 11.23 -13.98
C THR A 133 11.67 12.52 -14.04
N VAL A 134 12.61 12.61 -14.97
CA VAL A 134 13.39 13.82 -15.24
C VAL A 134 12.50 14.80 -16.01
N HIS A 135 12.15 15.92 -15.38
CA HIS A 135 11.19 16.90 -15.93
C HIS A 135 11.51 17.39 -17.36
N ALA A 136 12.79 17.34 -17.76
CA ALA A 136 13.22 17.77 -19.09
C ALA A 136 13.00 16.74 -20.21
N VAL A 137 12.70 15.48 -19.88
CA VAL A 137 12.70 14.35 -20.83
C VAL A 137 11.27 13.91 -21.14
N ASN A 138 10.92 13.86 -22.42
CA ASN A 138 9.62 13.39 -22.89
C ASN A 138 9.67 11.93 -23.36
N ARG A 139 8.49 11.30 -23.47
CA ARG A 139 8.35 9.91 -23.99
C ARG A 139 9.00 9.72 -25.37
N THR A 140 8.89 10.71 -26.25
CA THR A 140 9.51 10.66 -27.59
C THR A 140 11.03 10.69 -27.49
N ASP A 141 11.59 11.48 -26.57
CA ASP A 141 13.03 11.55 -26.36
C ASP A 141 13.56 10.20 -25.86
N VAL A 142 12.83 9.53 -24.97
CA VAL A 142 13.18 8.19 -24.47
C VAL A 142 13.23 7.15 -25.60
N VAL A 143 12.27 7.19 -26.54
CA VAL A 143 12.29 6.29 -27.70
C VAL A 143 13.53 6.53 -28.55
N THR A 144 13.89 7.80 -28.81
CA THR A 144 15.10 8.16 -29.56
C THR A 144 16.37 7.72 -28.83
N LEU A 145 16.48 7.99 -27.53
CA LEU A 145 17.63 7.61 -26.71
C LEU A 145 17.83 6.08 -26.67
N LEU A 146 16.75 5.32 -26.46
CA LEU A 146 16.83 3.85 -26.46
C LEU A 146 17.14 3.30 -27.85
N SER A 147 16.73 3.97 -28.92
CA SER A 147 17.05 3.56 -30.30
C SER A 147 18.52 3.81 -30.65
N THR A 148 19.12 4.88 -30.11
CA THR A 148 20.52 5.23 -30.36
C THR A 148 21.50 4.46 -29.46
N PHE A 149 21.22 4.37 -28.15
CA PHE A 149 22.12 3.73 -27.17
C PHE A 149 21.80 2.26 -26.90
N GLY A 150 20.62 1.77 -27.34
CA GLY A 150 20.19 0.37 -27.23
C GLY A 150 19.80 -0.08 -25.82
N SER A 151 20.48 0.40 -24.79
CA SER A 151 20.27 0.02 -23.38
C SER A 151 20.36 1.21 -22.44
N LEU A 152 19.72 1.11 -21.28
CA LEU A 152 19.85 2.12 -20.21
C LEU A 152 21.29 2.25 -19.71
N GLN A 153 22.04 1.15 -19.68
CA GLN A 153 23.46 1.18 -19.32
C GLN A 153 24.26 2.02 -20.31
N GLY A 154 24.04 1.80 -21.62
CA GLY A 154 24.69 2.60 -22.67
C GLY A 154 24.33 4.08 -22.57
N LEU A 155 23.12 4.42 -22.11
CA LEU A 155 22.72 5.80 -21.85
C LEU A 155 23.44 6.40 -20.62
N CYS A 156 23.64 5.61 -19.55
CA CYS A 156 24.33 6.07 -18.35
C CYS A 156 25.84 6.30 -18.58
N GLU A 157 26.48 5.50 -19.43
CA GLU A 157 27.90 5.64 -19.76
C GLU A 157 28.18 6.70 -20.84
N ALA A 158 27.14 7.17 -21.54
CA ALA A 158 27.27 8.13 -22.63
C ALA A 158 27.75 9.51 -22.14
N SER A 159 28.61 10.13 -22.94
CA SER A 159 29.05 11.51 -22.73
C SER A 159 27.96 12.53 -23.13
N MET A 160 28.06 13.77 -22.63
CA MET A 160 27.16 14.86 -23.04
C MET A 160 27.19 15.09 -24.57
N GLU A 161 28.34 14.87 -25.21
CA GLU A 161 28.51 15.05 -26.66
C GLU A 161 27.75 13.99 -27.47
N GLU A 162 27.76 12.73 -27.03
CA GLU A 162 27.03 11.64 -27.68
C GLU A 162 25.51 11.79 -27.49
N MET A 163 25.07 12.27 -26.33
CA MET A 163 23.66 12.60 -26.11
C MET A 163 23.20 13.77 -26.97
N ALA A 164 24.06 14.77 -27.22
CA ALA A 164 23.75 15.90 -28.09
C ALA A 164 23.63 15.53 -29.59
N LEU A 165 24.24 14.42 -30.01
CA LEU A 165 24.10 13.89 -31.38
C LEU A 165 22.72 13.26 -31.64
N CYS A 166 21.91 13.04 -30.60
CA CYS A 166 20.58 12.46 -30.76
C CYS A 166 19.59 13.46 -31.39
N PRO A 167 18.82 13.05 -32.42
CA PRO A 167 17.91 13.96 -33.11
C PRO A 167 16.78 14.42 -32.19
N GLY A 168 16.57 15.74 -32.11
CA GLY A 168 15.46 16.34 -31.35
C GLY A 168 15.72 16.53 -29.85
N LEU A 169 16.91 16.17 -29.35
CA LEU A 169 17.33 16.44 -27.98
C LEU A 169 18.06 17.79 -27.92
N GLY A 170 17.46 18.78 -27.25
CA GLY A 170 18.11 20.08 -27.08
C GLY A 170 19.12 20.09 -25.94
N ASP A 171 20.10 20.99 -25.99
CA ASP A 171 21.21 21.09 -25.01
C ASP A 171 20.73 21.12 -23.55
N LYS A 172 19.63 21.82 -23.28
CA LYS A 172 19.04 21.89 -21.93
C LYS A 172 18.56 20.52 -21.42
N LYS A 173 18.05 19.67 -22.31
CA LYS A 173 17.61 18.31 -21.97
C LYS A 173 18.81 17.39 -21.73
N VAL A 174 19.86 17.54 -22.56
CA VAL A 174 21.11 16.79 -22.43
C VAL A 174 21.77 17.10 -21.08
N VAL A 175 21.92 18.38 -20.73
CA VAL A 175 22.51 18.79 -19.45
C VAL A 175 21.67 18.28 -18.28
N ALA A 176 20.35 18.47 -18.31
CA ALA A 176 19.48 18.00 -17.24
C ALA A 176 19.50 16.47 -17.07
N LEU A 177 19.56 15.72 -18.16
CA LEU A 177 19.62 14.26 -18.14
C LEU A 177 20.98 13.77 -17.63
N HIS A 178 22.08 14.34 -18.13
CA HIS A 178 23.43 13.99 -17.69
C HIS A 178 23.63 14.30 -16.21
N ASP A 179 23.19 15.49 -15.76
CA ASP A 179 23.23 15.87 -14.35
C ASP A 179 22.39 14.92 -13.50
N ALA A 180 21.17 14.57 -13.92
CA ALA A 180 20.33 13.63 -13.18
C ALA A 180 20.97 12.23 -13.04
N LEU A 181 21.76 11.78 -14.02
CA LEU A 181 22.43 10.47 -14.00
C LEU A 181 23.75 10.46 -13.21
N HIS A 182 24.51 11.56 -13.25
CA HIS A 182 25.87 11.62 -12.69
C HIS A 182 25.98 12.42 -11.39
N GLN A 183 24.91 13.12 -10.98
CA GLN A 183 24.92 13.85 -9.71
C GLN A 183 25.03 12.87 -8.53
N PRO A 184 25.93 13.12 -7.56
CA PRO A 184 26.03 12.27 -6.38
C PRO A 184 24.75 12.35 -5.55
N PHE A 185 24.22 11.21 -5.13
CA PHE A 185 23.03 11.12 -4.27
C PHE A 185 23.24 11.80 -2.91
N PHE A 186 24.49 11.88 -2.45
CA PHE A 186 24.88 12.57 -1.24
C PHE A 186 25.58 13.87 -1.61
N SER A 187 25.04 15.01 -1.15
CA SER A 187 25.86 16.21 -1.06
C SER A 187 27.04 15.89 -0.16
N ALA A 188 28.27 16.25 -0.56
CA ALA A 188 29.47 16.07 0.24
C ALA A 188 29.35 16.86 1.56
N ARG A 189 28.67 16.28 2.54
CA ARG A 189 28.64 16.77 3.91
C ARG A 189 29.81 16.10 4.63
N GLY A 190 31.00 16.70 4.49
CA GLY A 190 32.18 16.19 5.18
C GLY A 190 33.55 16.81 4.87
N SER A 191 33.72 17.70 3.91
CA SER A 191 35.02 18.39 3.74
C SER A 191 34.89 19.78 3.10
N ALA A 192 34.62 20.81 3.92
CA ALA A 192 35.22 22.15 3.83
C ALA A 192 34.41 23.23 4.60
N SER A 193 34.79 23.46 5.85
CA SER A 193 34.89 24.79 6.48
C SER A 193 35.83 24.62 7.68
N ALA A 194 36.96 25.29 7.87
CA ALA A 194 37.54 26.48 7.27
C ALA A 194 39.05 26.51 7.60
N GLY A 195 39.89 27.09 6.72
CA GLY A 195 41.09 27.81 7.20
C GLY A 195 40.62 29.16 7.76
N GLY A 196 41.20 29.79 8.78
CA GLY A 196 42.50 29.66 9.42
C GLY A 196 43.02 31.09 9.59
N ASP A 197 42.98 31.65 10.80
CA ASP A 197 43.99 32.58 11.33
C ASP A 197 43.79 32.86 12.85
N GLY A 198 44.88 33.01 13.59
CA GLY A 198 44.89 33.43 15.00
C GLY A 198 45.51 32.42 15.98
N GLY A 199 46.81 32.59 16.27
CA GLY A 199 47.59 31.66 17.09
C GLY A 199 47.53 31.83 18.60
N ALA A 200 48.31 30.93 19.24
CA ALA A 200 48.95 31.00 20.55
C ALA A 200 48.37 30.16 21.72
N THR A 201 49.12 29.09 22.02
CA THR A 201 49.54 28.53 23.33
C THR A 201 48.85 27.30 23.97
N ALA A 202 49.76 26.45 24.46
CA ALA A 202 49.71 25.56 25.64
C ALA A 202 49.21 24.10 25.49
N ALA A 203 50.20 23.24 25.20
CA ALA A 203 50.59 21.99 25.87
C ALA A 203 49.65 21.21 26.83
N ALA A 204 49.78 19.88 26.69
CA ALA A 204 49.72 18.80 27.68
C ALA A 204 48.37 18.10 27.95
N ALA A 205 48.24 16.86 27.46
CA ALA A 205 48.26 15.64 28.27
C ALA A 205 48.09 14.37 27.40
N ALA A 206 49.11 13.49 27.44
CA ALA A 206 48.97 12.04 27.26
C ALA A 206 48.22 11.48 28.49
N GLU A 207 47.62 10.30 28.58
CA GLU A 207 47.92 8.97 28.07
C GLU A 207 46.78 8.05 28.56
N ALA A 208 46.34 7.06 27.77
CA ALA A 208 45.87 5.76 28.25
C ALA A 208 45.63 4.84 27.03
N ALA A 209 46.43 3.79 26.95
CA ALA A 209 46.40 2.74 25.94
C ALA A 209 45.78 1.45 26.50
N ALA A 210 45.57 0.49 25.57
CA ALA A 210 45.46 -0.97 25.77
C ALA A 210 44.04 -1.48 26.16
N ASP A 211 43.42 -2.52 25.60
CA ASP A 211 43.70 -3.62 24.65
C ASP A 211 42.30 -4.03 24.07
N ALA A 212 42.05 -4.81 23.00
CA ALA A 212 42.76 -5.90 22.35
C ALA A 212 42.19 -6.13 20.92
N GLU A 213 43.06 -6.54 20.00
CA GLU A 213 42.74 -7.21 18.73
C GLU A 213 42.22 -8.64 18.96
N GLY A 214 41.50 -9.20 17.98
CA GLY A 214 41.08 -10.60 17.98
C GLY A 214 40.22 -11.00 16.79
N ASP A 215 40.85 -11.00 15.62
CA ASP A 215 40.43 -11.58 14.34
C ASP A 215 39.92 -13.04 14.44
N ALA A 216 38.91 -13.40 13.63
CA ALA A 216 38.81 -14.72 12.99
C ALA A 216 37.62 -14.82 12.02
N ALA A 217 37.96 -15.22 10.81
CA ALA A 217 37.14 -15.43 9.62
C ALA A 217 36.32 -16.74 9.60
N LEU A 218 35.30 -16.74 8.73
CA LEU A 218 34.85 -17.80 7.81
C LEU A 218 34.86 -19.29 8.25
N SER A 219 33.67 -19.92 8.27
CA SER A 219 33.41 -21.26 7.69
C SER A 219 31.90 -21.52 7.62
N GLU A 220 31.35 -21.72 6.41
CA GLU A 220 30.94 -23.01 5.80
C GLU A 220 29.56 -23.52 6.21
N ALA A 221 28.70 -23.68 5.18
CA ALA A 221 27.50 -24.51 5.21
C ALA A 221 27.87 -26.00 5.23
N PRO A 222 26.91 -26.87 5.60
CA PRO A 222 26.49 -27.85 4.59
C PRO A 222 24.97 -28.09 4.55
N ALA A 223 24.58 -28.65 3.40
CA ALA A 223 23.28 -29.21 3.07
C ALA A 223 23.15 -30.68 3.54
N ASP A 224 21.91 -31.13 3.79
CA ASP A 224 21.37 -32.50 3.68
C ASP A 224 20.01 -32.51 4.40
N ASP A 225 18.94 -33.21 4.01
CA ASP A 225 18.57 -34.03 2.85
C ASP A 225 17.03 -34.23 2.93
N ALA A 226 16.47 -35.00 2.02
CA ALA A 226 15.07 -35.32 1.75
C ALA A 226 14.40 -36.11 2.92
N ASP A 227 13.13 -36.52 2.94
CA ASP A 227 12.15 -36.96 1.95
C ASP A 227 10.84 -37.14 2.75
N GLU A 228 9.66 -37.02 2.13
CA GLU A 228 8.62 -38.06 2.19
C GLU A 228 7.42 -37.65 1.33
N THR A 229 7.41 -38.22 0.12
CA THR A 229 6.27 -38.30 -0.78
C THR A 229 5.22 -39.28 -0.25
N ALA A 230 3.93 -38.94 -0.37
CA ALA A 230 2.88 -39.94 -0.59
C ALA A 230 1.78 -39.35 -1.46
N ALA A 231 1.67 -39.90 -2.68
CA ALA A 231 0.56 -39.73 -3.58
C ALA A 231 -0.59 -40.66 -3.16
N GLU A 232 -1.84 -40.21 -3.30
CA GLU A 232 -2.95 -41.12 -3.52
C GLU A 232 -3.82 -40.59 -4.66
N VAL A 233 -3.93 -41.44 -5.66
CA VAL A 233 -4.70 -41.33 -6.89
C VAL A 233 -6.03 -42.01 -6.59
N VAL A 234 -7.17 -41.39 -6.92
CA VAL A 234 -8.42 -42.14 -7.02
C VAL A 234 -9.04 -41.84 -8.38
N ASP A 235 -9.07 -42.92 -9.16
CA ASP A 235 -9.57 -43.03 -10.51
C ASP A 235 -11.07 -42.75 -10.63
N LEU A 236 -11.42 -42.32 -11.84
CA LEU A 236 -12.75 -42.25 -12.40
C LEU A 236 -13.21 -43.66 -12.77
N ASP A 237 -14.39 -44.07 -12.32
CA ASP A 237 -15.17 -45.09 -13.02
C ASP A 237 -16.54 -44.51 -13.41
N VAL A 238 -16.77 -44.61 -14.71
CA VAL A 238 -17.98 -44.40 -15.46
C VAL A 238 -18.86 -45.62 -15.24
N ASP A 239 -20.15 -45.44 -14.95
CA ASP A 239 -21.14 -46.41 -15.41
C ASP A 239 -22.46 -45.73 -15.77
N GLU A 240 -22.93 -46.18 -16.92
CA GLU A 240 -24.04 -45.78 -17.75
C GLU A 240 -25.14 -46.81 -17.52
N GLU A 241 -26.31 -46.44 -17.02
CA GLU A 241 -27.53 -47.27 -17.20
C GLU A 241 -28.75 -46.39 -17.49
N LEU A 242 -29.37 -46.74 -18.61
CA LEU A 242 -30.66 -46.31 -19.13
C LEU A 242 -31.78 -47.22 -18.57
N GLU A 243 -33.02 -46.75 -18.78
CA GLU A 243 -34.30 -47.49 -18.91
C GLU A 243 -35.34 -47.42 -17.78
N GLU A 244 -36.48 -46.85 -18.19
CA GLU A 244 -37.89 -47.28 -18.05
C GLU A 244 -38.50 -47.52 -16.65
N ASP A 245 -39.42 -46.62 -16.24
CA ASP A 245 -40.89 -46.79 -16.35
C ASP A 245 -41.63 -45.47 -16.00
#